data_AF-A0A7J2JR50-F1
#
_entry.id   AF-A0A7J2JR50-F1
#
_cell.length_a   1.000
_cell.length_b   1.000
_cell.length_c   1.000
_cell.angle_alpha   90.00
_cell.angle_beta   90.00
_cell.angle_gamma   90.00
#
_symmetry.space_group_name_H-M   'P 1'
#
loop_
_entity.id
_entity.type
_entity.pdbx_description
1 polymer ?
#
loop_
_entity_poly.entity_id
_entity_poly.type
_entity_poly.pdbx_seq_one_letter_code
_entity_poly.pdbx_strand_id
1 'polypeptide(L)'
;MLIRRIHADEILRILRGEEPQEPAVLQLRRAGLVSREGELTEAGRLVAEAVEEVSRELGDPAEWPEDRWVGTDVLQMIEVSERSAHVVEAWADPLASRGFLREGELTEAAGRVVDAYSMARPSLYLTSWEASALQAMPPGPTDLREVTSKLESMGFSAAIIDSLEAMRLASIGAPDPREPSPTFTLTGAGRLVRQAVLGMPLPEGGYAIDPDVVEALLSLARGALTREQEELLVSRGLAHASKLTWPGRYLLAALDKLGRPRAEQAPIGVTAEEVRLLLSIREVWRKHETNPEVTATRERIVGQVAEDWGIEGYDPTSALYTLEALDLITSETVGGRLVYRLTEWGEEVLKVVGERPKDVSSVAVKAVLYSLGERAPTMGWVRLAKDQGLVASGGITWAGMRLARLSGKIRRKPHVTAFEADVLRRIPDGRSASLDEICSAFEDARAARVAVEKLESRGFVDILPNDRVVLTEAGAAAKYALLGVRGAHPINPVLARILSAAAKHGLDNVKEIERETRLDFETINKMRVVIRRFGYYGRTGVTDRGRALLRLIEILESRRRESEEVREEESAFHA
;
A
#
# COMPACT_ATOMS: atom_id res chain seq x y z
N MET A 1 4.42 -17.11 3.62
CA MET A 1 4.60 -18.23 4.57
C MET A 1 3.42 -19.16 4.39
N LEU A 2 3.70 -20.45 4.36
CA LEU A 2 2.70 -21.49 4.20
C LEU A 2 3.05 -22.67 5.11
N ILE A 3 2.10 -23.09 5.94
CA ILE A 3 2.26 -24.21 6.87
C ILE A 3 1.08 -25.14 6.64
N ARG A 4 1.37 -26.37 6.22
CA ARG A 4 0.41 -27.48 6.17
C ARG A 4 0.60 -28.38 7.39
N ARG A 5 -0.32 -29.31 7.64
CA ARG A 5 -0.20 -30.29 8.75
C ARG A 5 1.15 -30.98 8.79
N ILE A 6 1.64 -31.45 7.63
CA ILE A 6 2.95 -32.09 7.49
C ILE A 6 4.11 -31.16 7.88
N HIS A 7 3.98 -29.85 7.66
CA HIS A 7 4.99 -28.88 8.06
C HIS A 7 4.93 -28.59 9.57
N ALA A 8 3.73 -28.57 10.16
CA ALA A 8 3.54 -28.40 11.60
C ALA A 8 4.10 -29.59 12.39
N ASP A 9 3.84 -30.82 11.94
CA ASP A 9 4.44 -32.03 12.49
C ASP A 9 5.97 -31.98 12.40
N GLU A 10 6.49 -31.65 11.22
CA GLU A 10 7.94 -31.53 11.00
C GLU A 10 8.60 -30.49 11.91
N ILE A 11 7.94 -29.35 12.17
CA ILE A 11 8.43 -28.34 13.13
C ILE A 11 8.54 -28.93 14.53
N LEU A 12 7.56 -29.71 15.00
CA LEU A 12 7.61 -30.34 16.32
C LEU A 12 8.71 -31.40 16.40
N ARG A 13 8.97 -32.14 15.32
CA ARG A 13 10.07 -33.11 15.25
C ARG A 13 11.43 -32.43 15.36
N ILE A 14 11.65 -31.36 14.60
CA ILE A 14 12.89 -30.57 14.68
C ILE A 14 13.05 -29.96 16.08
N LEU A 15 11.96 -29.45 16.69
CA LEU A 15 11.97 -28.93 18.06
C LEU A 15 12.40 -30.00 19.09
N ARG A 16 12.04 -31.27 18.87
CA ARG A 16 12.44 -32.42 19.69
C ARG A 16 13.86 -32.92 19.40
N GLY A 17 14.58 -32.31 18.45
CA GLY A 17 15.93 -32.69 18.07
C GLY A 17 16.00 -33.88 17.10
N GLU A 18 14.90 -34.21 16.41
CA GLU A 18 14.90 -35.22 15.36
C GLU A 18 15.51 -34.67 14.06
N GLU A 19 16.05 -35.56 13.21
CA GLU A 19 16.60 -35.17 11.91
C GLU A 19 15.49 -34.67 10.96
N PRO A 20 15.67 -33.50 10.32
CA PRO A 20 14.69 -32.96 9.38
C PRO A 20 14.50 -33.84 8.14
N GLN A 21 13.26 -33.96 7.66
CA GLN A 21 12.89 -34.81 6.54
C GLN A 21 12.35 -34.03 5.33
N GLU A 22 12.80 -34.45 4.15
CA GLU A 22 12.28 -33.98 2.87
C GLU A 22 10.95 -34.67 2.52
N PRO A 23 10.01 -33.99 1.84
CA PRO A 23 10.11 -32.64 1.28
C PRO A 23 9.66 -31.52 2.23
N ALA A 24 9.22 -31.83 3.45
CA ALA A 24 8.62 -30.87 4.37
C ALA A 24 9.62 -29.78 4.81
N VAL A 25 10.85 -30.18 5.13
CA VAL A 25 11.91 -29.24 5.55
C VAL A 25 12.25 -28.23 4.45
N LEU A 26 12.21 -28.59 3.16
CA LEU A 26 12.45 -27.65 2.07
C LEU A 26 11.43 -26.50 2.05
N GLN A 27 10.15 -26.78 2.30
CA GLN A 27 9.14 -25.72 2.37
C GLN A 27 9.33 -24.83 3.60
N LEU A 28 9.75 -25.40 4.73
CA LEU A 28 10.09 -24.63 5.94
C LEU A 28 11.31 -23.72 5.73
N ARG A 29 12.33 -24.20 5.01
CA ARG A 29 13.49 -23.39 4.59
C ARG A 29 13.09 -22.27 3.64
N ARG A 30 12.25 -22.55 2.65
CA ARG A 30 11.67 -21.54 1.74
C ARG A 30 10.94 -20.44 2.51
N ALA A 31 10.18 -20.81 3.53
CA ALA A 31 9.47 -19.88 4.41
C ALA A 31 10.38 -19.10 5.37
N GLY A 32 11.65 -19.50 5.54
CA GLY A 32 12.59 -18.89 6.49
C GLY A 32 12.39 -19.35 7.94
N LEU A 33 11.72 -20.48 8.15
CA LEU A 33 11.45 -21.07 9.47
C LEU A 33 12.53 -22.07 9.91
N VAL A 34 13.26 -22.63 8.96
CA VAL A 34 14.36 -23.57 9.19
C VAL A 34 15.62 -23.08 8.45
N SER A 35 16.78 -23.21 9.09
CA SER A 35 18.09 -22.83 8.53
C SER A 35 18.58 -23.81 7.46
N ARG A 36 19.71 -23.49 6.82
CA ARG A 36 20.37 -24.42 5.86
C ARG A 36 20.82 -25.71 6.57
N GLU A 37 21.24 -25.59 7.82
CA GLU A 37 21.70 -26.67 8.69
C GLU A 37 20.56 -27.52 9.25
N GLY A 38 19.31 -27.08 9.11
CA GLY A 38 18.13 -27.83 9.58
C GLY A 38 17.62 -27.42 10.96
N GLU A 39 18.11 -26.32 11.54
CA GLU A 39 17.66 -25.82 12.84
C GLU A 39 16.48 -24.85 12.71
N LEU A 40 15.60 -24.79 13.71
CA LEU A 40 14.55 -23.77 13.76
C LEU A 40 15.15 -22.37 13.93
N THR A 41 14.77 -21.46 13.05
CA THR A 41 15.04 -20.01 13.20
C THR A 41 14.21 -19.43 14.34
N GLU A 42 14.45 -18.17 14.71
CA GLU A 42 13.62 -17.47 15.71
C GLU A 42 12.13 -17.46 15.32
N ALA A 43 11.84 -17.16 14.04
CA ALA A 43 10.48 -17.26 13.51
C ALA A 43 9.96 -18.71 13.54
N GLY A 44 10.81 -19.71 13.24
CA GLY A 44 10.47 -21.12 13.35
C GLY A 44 10.07 -21.54 14.76
N ARG A 45 10.73 -21.02 15.80
CA ARG A 45 10.40 -21.29 17.20
C ARG A 45 9.05 -20.68 17.61
N LEU A 46 8.74 -19.46 17.19
CA LEU A 46 7.43 -18.85 17.41
C LEU A 46 6.30 -19.68 16.79
N VAL A 47 6.52 -20.19 15.57
CA VAL A 47 5.58 -21.11 14.94
C VAL A 47 5.48 -22.41 15.72
N ALA A 48 6.59 -22.98 16.21
CA ALA A 48 6.59 -24.20 17.01
C ALA A 48 5.77 -24.03 18.30
N GLU A 49 5.95 -22.91 19.01
CA GLU A 49 5.14 -22.56 20.19
C GLU A 49 3.64 -22.47 19.85
N ALA A 50 3.29 -21.84 18.72
CA ALA A 50 1.91 -21.77 18.24
C ALA A 50 1.35 -23.16 17.91
N VAL A 51 2.13 -24.03 17.26
CA VAL A 51 1.74 -25.42 16.95
C VAL A 51 1.52 -26.21 18.24
N GLU A 52 2.41 -26.09 19.23
CA GLU A 52 2.26 -26.78 20.52
C GLU A 52 1.00 -26.31 21.26
N GLU A 53 0.70 -25.01 21.26
CA GLU A 53 -0.52 -24.47 21.85
C GLU A 53 -1.77 -25.03 21.18
N VAL A 54 -1.85 -24.94 19.84
CA VAL A 54 -3.00 -25.46 19.08
C VAL A 54 -3.13 -26.97 19.24
N SER A 55 -2.02 -27.71 19.33
CA SER A 55 -2.05 -29.17 19.49
C SER A 55 -2.65 -29.62 20.82
N ARG A 56 -2.61 -28.78 21.88
CA ARG A 56 -3.29 -29.08 23.15
C ARG A 56 -4.81 -29.11 23.01
N GLU A 57 -5.35 -28.46 21.98
CA GLU A 57 -6.78 -28.30 21.77
C GLU A 57 -7.30 -29.15 20.61
N LEU A 58 -6.59 -29.13 19.49
CA LEU A 58 -6.97 -29.83 18.27
C LEU A 58 -6.33 -31.23 18.13
N GLY A 59 -5.46 -31.61 19.06
CA GLY A 59 -4.72 -32.86 18.99
C GLY A 59 -3.51 -32.79 18.06
N ASP A 60 -3.05 -33.95 17.60
CA ASP A 60 -1.87 -34.07 16.75
C ASP A 60 -2.06 -33.31 15.40
N PRO A 61 -1.03 -32.61 14.89
CA PRO A 61 -1.11 -31.93 13.59
C PRO A 61 -1.66 -32.78 12.44
N ALA A 62 -1.40 -34.09 12.42
CA ALA A 62 -1.93 -34.98 11.39
C ALA A 62 -3.48 -35.04 11.38
N GLU A 63 -4.11 -34.85 12.54
CA GLU A 63 -5.55 -34.98 12.77
C GLU A 63 -6.31 -33.65 12.67
N TRP A 64 -5.61 -32.53 12.50
CA TRP A 64 -6.24 -31.20 12.44
C TRP A 64 -7.32 -31.13 11.35
N PRO A 65 -8.38 -30.31 11.49
CA PRO A 65 -9.44 -30.24 10.49
C PRO A 65 -8.96 -29.74 9.12
N GLU A 66 -7.99 -28.81 9.13
CA GLU A 66 -7.53 -28.07 7.96
C GLU A 66 -6.14 -28.56 7.56
N ASP A 67 -5.94 -29.00 6.31
CA ASP A 67 -4.60 -29.36 5.84
C ASP A 67 -3.70 -28.12 5.77
N ARG A 68 -4.22 -27.05 5.16
CA ARG A 68 -3.59 -25.74 5.11
C ARG A 68 -3.90 -24.96 6.38
N TRP A 69 -3.04 -25.15 7.39
CA TRP A 69 -3.15 -24.49 8.69
C TRP A 69 -2.87 -22.99 8.60
N VAL A 70 -1.77 -22.59 7.95
CA VAL A 70 -1.43 -21.17 7.75
C VAL A 70 -1.11 -20.90 6.29
N GLY A 71 -1.69 -19.84 5.76
CA GLY A 71 -1.39 -19.26 4.46
C GLY A 71 -1.53 -17.74 4.50
N THR A 72 -1.22 -17.04 3.42
CA THR A 72 -1.36 -15.57 3.33
C THR A 72 -2.81 -15.10 3.45
N ASP A 73 -3.76 -15.95 3.07
CA ASP A 73 -5.20 -15.75 3.28
C ASP A 73 -5.55 -15.77 4.77
N VAL A 74 -5.06 -16.77 5.51
CA VAL A 74 -5.27 -16.88 6.97
C VAL A 74 -4.53 -15.77 7.73
N LEU A 75 -3.28 -15.47 7.35
CA LEU A 75 -2.52 -14.35 7.91
C LEU A 75 -3.28 -13.03 7.72
N GLN A 76 -3.83 -12.79 6.52
CA GLN A 76 -4.63 -11.59 6.27
C GLN A 76 -5.88 -11.56 7.13
N MET A 77 -6.57 -12.69 7.36
CA MET A 77 -7.71 -12.73 8.29
C MET A 77 -7.31 -12.31 9.70
N ILE A 78 -6.19 -12.82 10.22
CA ILE A 78 -5.69 -12.49 11.57
C ILE A 78 -5.29 -11.01 11.63
N GLU A 79 -4.38 -10.56 10.76
CA GLU A 79 -3.88 -9.19 10.74
C GLU A 79 -5.02 -8.16 10.61
N VAL A 80 -5.98 -8.41 9.72
CA VAL A 80 -7.12 -7.51 9.52
C VAL A 80 -8.05 -7.52 10.73
N SER A 81 -8.24 -8.67 11.37
CA SER A 81 -9.07 -8.78 12.58
C SER A 81 -8.41 -8.07 13.77
N GLU A 82 -7.10 -8.19 13.95
CA GLU A 82 -6.33 -7.45 14.96
C GLU A 82 -6.44 -5.95 14.72
N ARG A 83 -6.14 -5.49 13.50
CA ARG A 83 -6.18 -4.06 13.14
C ARG A 83 -7.57 -3.45 13.29
N SER A 84 -8.61 -4.22 12.98
CA SER A 84 -9.99 -3.76 13.11
C SER A 84 -10.59 -3.98 14.51
N ALA A 85 -9.88 -4.69 15.40
CA ALA A 85 -10.39 -5.20 16.66
C ALA A 85 -11.73 -5.93 16.49
N HIS A 86 -11.88 -6.68 15.39
CA HIS A 86 -13.13 -7.33 15.02
C HIS A 86 -12.92 -8.48 14.02
N VAL A 87 -13.41 -9.67 14.37
CA VAL A 87 -13.47 -10.82 13.47
C VAL A 87 -14.84 -10.84 12.79
N VAL A 88 -14.87 -10.77 11.46
CA VAL A 88 -16.13 -10.86 10.72
C VAL A 88 -16.64 -12.30 10.71
N GLU A 89 -17.96 -12.46 10.64
CA GLU A 89 -18.64 -13.77 10.70
C GLU A 89 -18.07 -14.78 9.70
N ALA A 90 -17.82 -14.34 8.45
CA ALA A 90 -17.26 -15.20 7.40
C ALA A 90 -15.86 -15.76 7.72
N TRP A 91 -15.13 -15.20 8.68
CA TRP A 91 -13.79 -15.63 9.08
C TRP A 91 -13.79 -16.36 10.44
N ALA A 92 -14.91 -16.37 11.16
CA ALA A 92 -14.97 -16.98 12.49
C ALA A 92 -14.68 -18.49 12.44
N ASP A 93 -15.42 -19.24 11.61
CA ASP A 93 -15.23 -20.69 11.48
C ASP A 93 -13.84 -21.05 10.91
N PRO A 94 -13.34 -20.42 9.82
CA PRO A 94 -11.99 -20.69 9.32
C PRO A 94 -10.88 -20.48 10.36
N LEU A 95 -10.99 -19.45 11.21
CA LEU A 95 -9.99 -19.17 12.25
C LEU A 95 -10.13 -20.12 13.44
N ALA A 96 -11.37 -20.42 13.87
CA ALA A 96 -11.64 -21.34 14.97
C ALA A 96 -11.18 -22.77 14.64
N SER A 97 -11.42 -23.26 13.43
CA SER A 97 -11.00 -24.61 13.00
C SER A 97 -9.48 -24.81 12.98
N ARG A 98 -8.71 -23.71 13.02
CA ARG A 98 -7.24 -23.68 13.06
C ARG A 98 -6.67 -23.38 14.45
N GLY A 99 -7.52 -23.18 15.45
CA GLY A 99 -7.11 -22.80 16.82
C GLY A 99 -6.72 -21.32 16.96
N PHE A 100 -7.09 -20.47 16.01
CA PHE A 100 -6.75 -19.03 16.02
C PHE A 100 -7.84 -18.13 16.59
N LEU A 101 -9.00 -18.69 16.92
CA LEU A 101 -10.14 -17.97 17.50
C LEU A 101 -10.77 -18.77 18.64
N ARG A 102 -11.02 -18.12 19.78
CA ARG A 102 -11.71 -18.68 20.93
C ARG A 102 -12.63 -17.64 21.54
N GLU A 103 -13.89 -18.00 21.80
CA GLU A 103 -14.88 -17.10 22.43
C GLU A 103 -15.04 -15.74 21.71
N GLY A 104 -14.76 -15.71 20.40
CA GLY A 104 -14.83 -14.49 19.57
C GLY A 104 -13.56 -13.63 19.58
N GLU A 105 -12.51 -14.04 20.30
CA GLU A 105 -11.22 -13.36 20.38
C GLU A 105 -10.10 -14.18 19.74
N LEU A 106 -9.12 -13.50 19.15
CA LEU A 106 -7.94 -14.15 18.57
C LEU A 106 -7.07 -14.75 19.68
N THR A 107 -6.53 -15.94 19.45
CA THR A 107 -5.64 -16.62 20.41
C THR A 107 -4.21 -16.09 20.35
N GLU A 108 -3.39 -16.37 21.35
CA GLU A 108 -1.96 -16.02 21.32
C GLU A 108 -1.23 -16.72 20.16
N ALA A 109 -1.63 -17.95 19.83
CA ALA A 109 -1.12 -18.67 18.66
C ALA A 109 -1.31 -17.87 17.35
N ALA A 110 -2.43 -17.14 17.20
CA ALA A 110 -2.68 -16.31 16.03
C ALA A 110 -1.64 -15.17 15.93
N GLY A 111 -1.41 -14.46 17.03
CA GLY A 111 -0.40 -13.39 17.12
C GLY A 111 1.02 -13.89 16.85
N ARG A 112 1.42 -15.03 17.45
CA ARG A 112 2.76 -15.63 17.21
C ARG A 112 3.01 -15.95 15.74
N VAL A 113 1.99 -16.40 15.01
CA VAL A 113 2.11 -16.71 13.58
C VAL A 113 2.28 -15.44 12.75
N VAL A 114 1.62 -14.33 13.10
CA VAL A 114 1.81 -13.02 12.47
C VAL A 114 3.20 -12.45 12.78
N ASP A 115 3.66 -12.56 14.03
CA ASP A 115 4.99 -12.14 14.44
C ASP A 115 6.08 -12.94 13.70
N ALA A 116 5.93 -14.26 13.65
CA ALA A 116 6.80 -15.14 12.87
C ALA A 116 6.83 -14.75 11.39
N TYR A 117 5.68 -14.41 10.80
CA TYR A 117 5.62 -13.90 9.43
C TYR A 117 6.39 -12.58 9.29
N SER A 118 6.30 -11.66 10.23
CA SER A 118 7.03 -10.38 10.14
C SER A 118 8.54 -10.55 10.29
N MET A 119 8.98 -11.53 11.10
CA MET A 119 10.39 -11.79 11.40
C MET A 119 11.08 -12.70 10.38
N ALA A 120 10.35 -13.64 9.78
CA ALA A 120 10.95 -14.62 8.89
C ALA A 120 11.63 -13.97 7.68
N ARG A 121 12.71 -14.59 7.20
CA ARG A 121 13.45 -14.19 6.01
C ARG A 121 13.37 -15.34 5.00
N PRO A 122 12.46 -15.28 4.01
CA PRO A 122 12.28 -16.38 3.08
C PRO A 122 13.52 -16.57 2.21
N SER A 123 13.82 -17.82 1.87
CA SER A 123 14.93 -18.17 0.99
C SER A 123 14.42 -18.51 -0.40
N LEU A 124 15.00 -17.90 -1.43
CA LEU A 124 14.66 -18.22 -2.82
C LEU A 124 15.30 -19.56 -3.22
N TYR A 125 14.44 -20.57 -3.36
CA TYR A 125 14.78 -21.89 -3.88
C TYR A 125 13.77 -22.26 -4.97
N LEU A 126 14.10 -21.97 -6.23
CA LEU A 126 13.23 -22.17 -7.37
C LEU A 126 13.79 -23.24 -8.29
N THR A 127 13.07 -24.35 -8.43
CA THR A 127 13.38 -25.38 -9.42
C THR A 127 13.18 -24.86 -10.85
N SER A 128 13.82 -25.49 -11.84
CA SER A 128 13.55 -25.16 -13.26
C SER A 128 12.07 -25.29 -13.64
N TRP A 129 11.39 -26.25 -13.02
CA TRP A 129 9.96 -26.48 -13.22
C TRP A 129 9.11 -25.34 -12.67
N GLU A 130 9.37 -24.92 -11.43
CA GLU A 130 8.69 -23.78 -10.82
C GLU A 130 9.01 -22.47 -11.55
N ALA A 131 10.25 -22.30 -12.04
CA ALA A 131 10.62 -21.14 -12.86
C ALA A 131 9.84 -21.10 -14.18
N SER A 132 9.70 -22.25 -14.85
CA SER A 132 8.90 -22.38 -16.08
C SER A 132 7.42 -22.09 -15.83
N ALA A 133 6.86 -22.59 -14.72
CA ALA A 133 5.49 -22.30 -14.32
C ALA A 133 5.29 -20.80 -14.03
N LEU A 134 6.24 -20.17 -13.34
CA LEU A 134 6.20 -18.74 -13.02
C LEU A 134 6.24 -17.87 -14.27
N GLN A 135 7.00 -18.25 -15.31
CA GLN A 135 6.98 -17.57 -16.61
C GLN A 135 5.59 -17.65 -17.26
N ALA A 136 4.96 -18.82 -17.20
CA ALA A 136 3.68 -19.11 -17.84
C ALA A 136 2.45 -18.52 -17.12
N MET A 137 2.51 -18.41 -15.79
CA MET A 137 1.32 -18.06 -15.00
C MET A 137 0.95 -16.56 -15.13
N PRO A 138 -0.35 -16.23 -15.13
CA PRO A 138 -0.78 -14.85 -15.06
C PRO A 138 -0.36 -14.23 -13.72
N PRO A 139 0.20 -13.01 -13.70
CA PRO A 139 0.72 -12.42 -12.47
C PRO A 139 -0.37 -11.87 -11.53
N GLY A 140 -1.63 -11.82 -11.96
CA GLY A 140 -2.75 -11.27 -11.19
C GLY A 140 -2.68 -9.74 -10.98
N PRO A 141 -3.53 -9.16 -10.12
CA PRO A 141 -4.52 -9.86 -9.31
C PRO A 141 -5.68 -10.43 -10.14
N THR A 142 -6.08 -11.66 -9.85
CA THR A 142 -7.27 -12.30 -10.48
C THR A 142 -7.85 -13.39 -9.58
N ASP A 143 -8.90 -14.07 -10.02
CA ASP A 143 -9.48 -15.21 -9.31
C ASP A 143 -8.48 -16.39 -9.24
N LEU A 144 -8.30 -16.98 -8.06
CA LEU A 144 -7.39 -18.11 -7.87
C LEU A 144 -7.71 -19.29 -8.81
N ARG A 145 -9.00 -19.57 -9.07
CA ARG A 145 -9.44 -20.67 -9.93
C ARG A 145 -8.99 -20.47 -11.38
N GLU A 146 -8.97 -19.23 -11.86
CA GLU A 146 -8.47 -18.93 -13.22
C GLU A 146 -6.98 -19.29 -13.34
N VAL A 147 -6.19 -18.99 -12.32
CA VAL A 147 -4.75 -19.28 -12.30
C VAL A 147 -4.49 -20.77 -12.22
N THR A 148 -5.20 -21.46 -11.31
CA THR A 148 -5.13 -22.93 -11.17
C THR A 148 -5.47 -23.63 -12.48
N SER A 149 -6.62 -23.28 -13.08
CA SER A 149 -7.05 -23.87 -14.36
C SER A 149 -6.03 -23.62 -15.48
N LYS A 150 -5.42 -22.43 -15.50
CA LYS A 150 -4.40 -22.09 -16.50
C LYS A 150 -3.13 -22.92 -16.32
N LEU A 151 -2.64 -23.08 -15.09
CA LEU A 151 -1.47 -23.90 -14.79
C LEU A 151 -1.70 -25.36 -15.20
N GLU A 152 -2.83 -25.93 -14.80
CA GLU A 152 -3.20 -27.31 -15.11
C GLU A 152 -3.33 -27.53 -16.62
N SER A 153 -3.93 -26.58 -17.35
CA SER A 153 -4.02 -26.64 -18.82
C SER A 153 -2.66 -26.65 -19.53
N MET A 154 -1.60 -26.21 -18.84
CA MET A 154 -0.22 -26.18 -19.34
C MET A 154 0.63 -27.33 -18.79
N GLY A 155 0.01 -28.26 -18.04
CA GLY A 155 0.68 -29.43 -17.45
C GLY A 155 1.38 -29.15 -16.11
N PHE A 156 1.20 -27.97 -15.52
CA PHE A 156 1.74 -27.63 -14.20
C PHE A 156 0.78 -28.03 -13.08
N SER A 157 1.33 -28.48 -11.95
CA SER A 157 0.55 -28.69 -10.73
C SER A 157 0.22 -27.36 -10.05
N ALA A 158 -1.01 -27.23 -9.55
CA ALA A 158 -1.45 -26.08 -8.75
C ALA A 158 -0.65 -25.92 -7.45
N ALA A 159 -0.03 -27.00 -6.94
CA ALA A 159 0.84 -26.99 -5.76
C ALA A 159 2.08 -26.09 -5.91
N ILE A 160 2.39 -25.63 -7.11
CA ILE A 160 3.43 -24.60 -7.32
C ILE A 160 3.05 -23.30 -6.62
N ILE A 161 1.75 -22.95 -6.53
CA ILE A 161 1.29 -21.74 -5.83
C ILE A 161 1.73 -21.76 -4.36
N ASP A 162 1.63 -22.91 -3.71
CA ASP A 162 2.05 -23.10 -2.33
C ASP A 162 3.55 -22.85 -2.12
N SER A 163 4.37 -23.35 -3.05
CA SER A 163 5.81 -23.11 -3.06
C SER A 163 6.14 -21.62 -3.22
N LEU A 164 5.48 -20.96 -4.17
CA LEU A 164 5.63 -19.52 -4.39
C LEU A 164 5.20 -18.71 -3.17
N GLU A 165 4.15 -19.12 -2.49
CA GLU A 165 3.65 -18.46 -1.27
C GLU A 165 4.55 -18.67 -0.05
N ALA A 166 5.17 -19.85 0.08
CA ALA A 166 6.21 -20.09 1.09
C ALA A 166 7.36 -19.10 0.92
N MET A 167 7.80 -18.87 -0.33
CA MET A 167 8.84 -17.90 -0.69
C MET A 167 8.36 -16.43 -0.73
N ARG A 168 7.09 -16.15 -0.41
CA ARG A 168 6.45 -14.81 -0.53
C ARG A 168 6.46 -14.22 -1.95
N LEU A 169 6.52 -15.05 -2.97
CA LEU A 169 6.40 -14.66 -4.38
C LEU A 169 4.93 -14.59 -4.83
N ALA A 170 4.04 -15.31 -4.14
CA ALA A 170 2.60 -15.26 -4.37
C ALA A 170 1.85 -15.00 -3.07
N SER A 171 0.63 -14.46 -3.21
CA SER A 171 -0.32 -14.32 -2.11
C SER A 171 -1.72 -14.69 -2.58
N ILE A 172 -2.45 -15.35 -1.69
CA ILE A 172 -3.87 -15.67 -1.79
C ILE A 172 -4.62 -14.74 -0.84
N GLY A 173 -5.73 -14.17 -1.30
CA GLY A 173 -6.53 -13.27 -0.49
C GLY A 173 -7.47 -14.02 0.43
N ALA A 174 -7.73 -13.44 1.59
CA ALA A 174 -8.84 -13.87 2.44
C ALA A 174 -10.14 -13.82 1.62
N PRO A 175 -11.04 -14.80 1.80
CA PRO A 175 -12.34 -14.80 1.16
C PRO A 175 -13.08 -13.52 1.52
N ASP A 176 -13.56 -12.83 0.49
CA ASP A 176 -14.36 -11.62 0.63
C ASP A 176 -15.75 -12.02 1.19
N PRO A 177 -16.24 -11.37 2.26
CA PRO A 177 -17.56 -11.67 2.82
C PRO A 177 -18.71 -11.56 1.81
N ARG A 178 -18.54 -10.72 0.77
CA ARG A 178 -19.54 -10.51 -0.28
C ARG A 178 -19.28 -11.40 -1.50
N GLU A 179 -18.06 -11.89 -1.68
CA GLU A 179 -17.65 -12.69 -2.83
C GLU A 179 -16.64 -13.77 -2.43
N PRO A 180 -17.07 -15.00 -2.10
CA PRO A 180 -16.23 -16.01 -1.45
C PRO A 180 -15.15 -16.62 -2.37
N SER A 181 -14.86 -16.05 -3.53
CA SER A 181 -13.76 -16.50 -4.37
C SER A 181 -12.45 -15.87 -3.90
N PRO A 182 -11.43 -16.66 -3.52
CA PRO A 182 -10.13 -16.11 -3.14
C PRO A 182 -9.42 -15.50 -4.36
N THR A 183 -8.76 -14.38 -4.13
CA THR A 183 -7.88 -13.77 -5.12
C THR A 183 -6.51 -14.42 -5.12
N PHE A 184 -5.85 -14.38 -6.26
CA PHE A 184 -4.43 -14.67 -6.41
C PHE A 184 -3.69 -13.46 -6.96
N THR A 185 -2.49 -13.19 -6.45
CA THR A 185 -1.53 -12.27 -7.07
C THR A 185 -0.11 -12.76 -6.88
N LEU A 186 0.75 -12.54 -7.88
CA LEU A 186 2.18 -12.46 -7.62
C LEU A 186 2.45 -11.18 -6.84
N THR A 187 3.22 -11.31 -5.76
CA THR A 187 3.69 -10.19 -4.96
C THR A 187 4.62 -9.32 -5.79
N GLY A 188 4.98 -8.15 -5.27
CA GLY A 188 5.99 -7.34 -5.93
C GLY A 188 7.33 -8.07 -6.15
N ALA A 189 7.76 -8.90 -5.18
CA ALA A 189 8.95 -9.75 -5.32
C ALA A 189 8.72 -10.86 -6.37
N GLY A 190 7.58 -11.55 -6.33
CA GLY A 190 7.22 -12.57 -7.32
C GLY A 190 7.19 -12.05 -8.75
N ARG A 191 6.72 -10.83 -8.97
CA ARG A 191 6.76 -10.18 -10.28
C ARG A 191 8.20 -9.90 -10.75
N LEU A 192 9.08 -9.49 -9.85
CA LEU A 192 10.49 -9.25 -10.17
C LEU A 192 11.23 -10.56 -10.47
N VAL A 193 11.03 -11.60 -9.65
CA VAL A 193 11.56 -12.95 -9.92
C VAL A 193 11.04 -13.46 -11.27
N ARG A 194 9.74 -13.29 -11.55
CA ARG A 194 9.16 -13.63 -12.85
C ARG A 194 9.86 -12.93 -14.02
N GLN A 195 10.16 -11.64 -13.89
CA GLN A 195 10.92 -10.91 -14.93
C GLN A 195 12.35 -11.43 -15.06
N ALA A 196 13.01 -11.75 -13.95
CA ALA A 196 14.35 -12.34 -13.98
C ALA A 196 14.35 -13.67 -14.74
N VAL A 197 13.49 -14.61 -14.35
CA VAL A 197 13.46 -15.95 -14.96
C VAL A 197 13.07 -15.92 -16.44
N LEU A 198 12.30 -14.93 -16.91
CA LEU A 198 11.99 -14.77 -18.34
C LEU A 198 13.24 -14.54 -19.22
N GLY A 199 14.32 -13.99 -18.65
CA GLY A 199 15.58 -13.76 -19.35
C GLY A 199 16.72 -14.69 -18.94
N MET A 200 16.47 -15.67 -18.06
CA MET A 200 17.47 -16.64 -17.63
C MET A 200 17.46 -17.89 -18.54
N PRO A 201 18.63 -18.45 -18.92
CA PRO A 201 18.71 -19.82 -19.38
C PRO A 201 18.38 -20.78 -18.23
N LEU A 202 17.21 -21.43 -18.30
CA LEU A 202 16.82 -22.42 -17.30
C LEU A 202 17.58 -23.74 -17.55
N PRO A 203 18.13 -24.39 -16.51
CA PRO A 203 18.75 -25.70 -16.67
C PRO A 203 17.70 -26.77 -16.94
N GLU A 204 18.08 -27.83 -17.66
CA GLU A 204 17.19 -28.97 -17.99
C GLU A 204 16.63 -29.68 -16.74
N GLY A 205 17.30 -29.58 -15.60
CA GLY A 205 16.84 -30.08 -14.31
C GLY A 205 17.49 -29.35 -13.13
N GLY A 206 17.02 -29.65 -11.92
CA GLY A 206 17.52 -29.04 -10.68
C GLY A 206 16.96 -27.64 -10.44
N TYR A 207 17.81 -26.75 -9.94
CA TYR A 207 17.44 -25.40 -9.51
C TYR A 207 17.82 -24.33 -10.53
N ALA A 208 16.86 -23.48 -10.85
CA ALA A 208 17.09 -22.24 -11.59
C ALA A 208 17.67 -21.17 -10.67
N ILE A 209 17.19 -21.12 -9.42
CA ILE A 209 17.67 -20.23 -8.36
C ILE A 209 17.81 -21.07 -7.08
N ASP A 210 18.97 -21.02 -6.47
CA ASP A 210 19.31 -21.66 -5.21
C ASP A 210 20.11 -20.67 -4.33
N PRO A 211 20.44 -21.00 -3.07
CA PRO A 211 21.16 -20.10 -2.18
C PRO A 211 22.52 -19.70 -2.70
N ASP A 212 23.21 -20.57 -3.43
CA ASP A 212 24.56 -20.30 -3.91
C ASP A 212 24.48 -19.24 -5.04
N VAL A 213 23.43 -19.30 -5.87
CA VAL A 213 23.09 -18.23 -6.83
C VAL A 213 22.76 -16.91 -6.12
N VAL A 214 21.96 -16.96 -5.04
CA VAL A 214 21.60 -15.77 -4.25
C VAL A 214 22.83 -15.14 -3.60
N GLU A 215 23.69 -15.95 -2.97
CA GLU A 215 24.93 -15.50 -2.33
C GLU A 215 25.90 -14.90 -3.33
N ALA A 216 26.07 -15.53 -4.49
CA ALA A 216 26.90 -15.00 -5.58
C ALA A 216 26.39 -13.63 -6.04
N LEU A 217 25.06 -13.47 -6.19
CA LEU A 217 24.46 -12.20 -6.62
C LEU A 217 24.67 -11.08 -5.60
N LEU A 218 24.50 -11.37 -4.31
CA LEU A 218 24.76 -10.43 -3.23
C LEU A 218 26.26 -10.08 -3.12
N SER A 219 27.14 -11.05 -3.35
CA SER A 219 28.59 -10.85 -3.37
C SER A 219 29.02 -9.95 -4.52
N LEU A 220 28.43 -10.12 -5.71
CA LEU A 220 28.62 -9.22 -6.85
C LEU A 220 28.19 -7.78 -6.50
N ALA A 221 27.03 -7.61 -5.87
CA ALA A 221 26.53 -6.29 -5.45
C ALA A 221 27.46 -5.58 -4.44
N ARG A 222 28.20 -6.35 -3.64
CA ARG A 222 29.20 -5.85 -2.68
C ARG A 222 30.61 -5.70 -3.28
N GLY A 223 30.81 -6.06 -4.54
CA GLY A 223 32.12 -6.05 -5.19
C GLY A 223 33.10 -7.13 -4.69
N ALA A 224 32.59 -8.21 -4.11
CA ALA A 224 33.37 -9.27 -3.45
C ALA A 224 33.14 -10.65 -4.09
N LEU A 225 33.19 -10.73 -5.42
CA LEU A 225 32.84 -11.95 -6.17
C LEU A 225 34.05 -12.89 -6.33
N THR A 226 33.87 -14.18 -6.04
CA THR A 226 34.87 -15.20 -6.40
C THR A 226 34.74 -15.63 -7.86
N ARG A 227 35.78 -16.24 -8.42
CA ARG A 227 35.73 -16.76 -9.80
C ARG A 227 34.64 -17.80 -10.00
N GLU A 228 34.45 -18.70 -9.04
CA GLU A 228 33.41 -19.73 -9.07
C GLU A 228 32.01 -19.12 -9.06
N GLN A 229 31.79 -18.09 -8.23
CA GLN A 229 30.53 -17.35 -8.20
C GLN A 229 30.28 -16.58 -9.50
N GLU A 230 31.32 -16.03 -10.13
CA GLU A 230 31.19 -15.37 -11.44
C GLU A 230 30.79 -16.37 -12.53
N GLU A 231 31.45 -17.53 -12.60
CA GLU A 231 31.11 -18.60 -13.54
C GLU A 231 29.66 -19.08 -13.33
N LEU A 232 29.22 -19.22 -12.08
CA LEU A 232 27.83 -19.55 -11.74
C LEU A 232 26.86 -18.48 -12.25
N LEU A 233 27.06 -17.20 -11.94
CA LEU A 233 26.16 -16.12 -12.39
C LEU A 233 26.12 -15.98 -13.91
N VAL A 234 27.27 -16.17 -14.59
CA VAL A 234 27.35 -16.16 -16.07
C VAL A 234 26.57 -17.34 -16.64
N SER A 235 26.69 -18.54 -16.07
CA SER A 235 25.96 -19.73 -16.53
C SER A 235 24.43 -19.56 -16.40
N ARG A 236 23.97 -18.77 -15.43
CA ARG A 236 22.56 -18.41 -15.21
C ARG A 236 22.12 -17.16 -15.96
N GLY A 237 22.99 -16.53 -16.74
CA GLY A 237 22.68 -15.30 -17.47
C GLY A 237 22.42 -14.08 -16.59
N LEU A 238 22.84 -14.11 -15.32
CA LEU A 238 22.62 -13.05 -14.33
C LEU A 238 23.74 -11.99 -14.31
N ALA A 239 24.93 -12.35 -14.80
CA ALA A 239 26.06 -11.45 -14.91
C ALA A 239 26.84 -11.65 -16.22
N HIS A 240 27.52 -10.59 -16.66
CA HIS A 240 28.50 -10.62 -17.74
C HIS A 240 29.59 -9.60 -17.46
N ALA A 241 30.87 -9.99 -17.59
CA ALA A 241 32.02 -9.14 -17.30
C ALA A 241 31.91 -8.44 -15.92
N SER A 242 31.60 -9.23 -14.89
CA SER A 242 31.38 -8.77 -13.51
C SER A 242 30.34 -7.64 -13.36
N LYS A 243 29.35 -7.56 -14.27
CA LYS A 243 28.22 -6.63 -14.19
C LYS A 243 26.91 -7.38 -14.29
N LEU A 244 25.90 -6.89 -13.57
CA LEU A 244 24.55 -7.47 -13.62
C LEU A 244 23.94 -7.29 -15.01
N THR A 245 23.42 -8.38 -15.56
CA THR A 245 22.51 -8.33 -16.71
C THR A 245 21.13 -7.82 -16.27
N TRP A 246 20.20 -7.62 -17.21
CA TRP A 246 18.83 -7.25 -16.85
C TRP A 246 18.12 -8.31 -15.97
N PRO A 247 18.24 -9.63 -16.23
CA PRO A 247 17.77 -10.65 -15.29
C PRO A 247 18.40 -10.53 -13.89
N GLY A 248 19.72 -10.32 -13.83
CA GLY A 248 20.44 -10.13 -12.58
C GLY A 248 19.93 -8.93 -11.77
N ARG A 249 19.67 -7.79 -12.43
CA ARG A 249 19.11 -6.59 -11.78
C ARG A 249 17.73 -6.87 -11.19
N TYR A 250 16.86 -7.59 -11.89
CA TYR A 250 15.55 -7.92 -11.35
C TYR A 250 15.57 -8.91 -10.21
N LEU A 251 16.43 -9.93 -10.29
CA LEU A 251 16.59 -10.87 -9.18
C LEU A 251 17.12 -10.16 -7.93
N LEU A 252 18.10 -9.27 -8.08
CA LEU A 252 18.63 -8.49 -6.97
C LEU A 252 17.58 -7.55 -6.37
N ALA A 253 16.78 -6.87 -7.21
CA ALA A 253 15.65 -6.06 -6.74
C ALA A 253 14.58 -6.89 -6.02
N ALA A 254 14.36 -8.16 -6.43
CA ALA A 254 13.45 -9.05 -5.73
C ALA A 254 13.97 -9.42 -4.34
N LEU A 255 15.28 -9.67 -4.20
CA LEU A 255 15.92 -9.97 -2.92
C LEU A 255 15.86 -8.80 -1.95
N ASP A 256 16.13 -7.58 -2.42
CA ASP A 256 15.98 -6.37 -1.60
C ASP A 256 14.54 -6.22 -1.08
N LYS A 257 13.57 -6.44 -1.98
CA LYS A 257 12.15 -6.38 -1.65
C LYS A 257 11.70 -7.44 -0.64
N LEU A 258 12.28 -8.64 -0.66
CA LEU A 258 12.02 -9.69 0.34
C LEU A 258 12.68 -9.39 1.70
N GLY A 259 13.78 -8.64 1.71
CA GLY A 259 14.47 -8.21 2.93
C GLY A 259 13.80 -7.03 3.65
N ARG A 260 12.92 -6.30 2.94
CA ARG A 260 12.29 -5.06 3.41
C ARG A 260 10.78 -5.07 3.12
N PRO A 261 9.96 -5.62 4.03
CA PRO A 261 8.50 -5.62 3.83
C PRO A 261 8.01 -4.18 3.66
N ARG A 262 7.23 -3.95 2.60
CA ARG A 262 6.80 -2.60 2.20
C ARG A 262 5.82 -2.03 3.22
N ALA A 263 6.10 -0.84 3.73
CA ALA A 263 5.14 -0.07 4.52
C ALA A 263 3.83 0.15 3.72
N GLU A 264 2.69 0.04 4.39
CA GLU A 264 1.39 0.30 3.78
C GLU A 264 1.32 1.73 3.25
N GLN A 265 0.99 1.86 1.97
CA GLN A 265 0.88 3.15 1.30
C GLN A 265 -0.59 3.51 1.18
N ALA A 266 -0.92 4.73 1.61
CA ALA A 266 -2.23 5.29 1.30
C ALA A 266 -2.40 5.33 -0.23
N PRO A 267 -3.53 4.87 -0.78
CA PRO A 267 -3.84 5.01 -2.20
C PRO A 267 -4.03 6.48 -2.59
N ILE A 268 -4.10 6.74 -3.89
CA ILE A 268 -4.62 8.01 -4.41
C ILE A 268 -6.00 7.77 -5.01
N GLY A 269 -6.93 8.70 -4.77
CA GLY A 269 -8.23 8.74 -5.43
C GLY A 269 -8.55 10.16 -5.89
N VAL A 270 -9.02 10.29 -7.13
CA VAL A 270 -9.46 11.56 -7.74
C VAL A 270 -10.87 11.44 -8.30
N THR A 271 -11.68 12.50 -8.20
CA THR A 271 -13.00 12.54 -8.83
C THR A 271 -12.92 13.10 -10.24
N ALA A 272 -13.94 12.85 -11.06
CA ALA A 272 -14.07 13.44 -12.39
C ALA A 272 -14.06 14.99 -12.34
N GLU A 273 -14.63 15.57 -11.28
CA GLU A 273 -14.60 17.02 -11.03
C GLU A 273 -13.18 17.54 -10.81
N GLU A 274 -12.40 16.86 -9.98
CA GLU A 274 -11.00 17.21 -9.74
C GLU A 274 -10.14 17.04 -11.00
N VAL A 275 -10.42 16.01 -11.82
CA VAL A 275 -9.75 15.83 -13.12
C VAL A 275 -10.10 16.96 -14.09
N ARG A 276 -11.37 17.40 -14.17
CA ARG A 276 -11.76 18.59 -14.95
C ARG A 276 -10.97 19.81 -14.51
N LEU A 277 -10.82 19.99 -13.20
CA LEU A 277 -10.09 21.12 -12.65
C LEU A 277 -8.60 21.08 -13.01
N LEU A 278 -7.96 19.91 -12.95
CA LEU A 278 -6.58 19.73 -13.41
C LEU A 278 -6.42 20.07 -14.90
N LEU A 279 -7.33 19.58 -15.75
CA LEU A 279 -7.33 19.88 -17.19
C LEU A 279 -7.50 21.38 -17.45
N SER A 280 -8.44 22.04 -16.78
CA SER A 280 -8.65 23.48 -16.94
C SER A 280 -7.47 24.30 -16.41
N ILE A 281 -6.80 23.88 -15.32
CA ILE A 281 -5.54 24.52 -14.88
C ILE A 281 -4.46 24.39 -15.95
N ARG A 282 -4.30 23.20 -16.56
CA ARG A 282 -3.35 22.97 -17.66
C ARG A 282 -3.63 23.88 -18.84
N GLU A 283 -4.90 24.01 -19.21
CA GLU A 283 -5.31 24.86 -20.34
C GLU A 283 -5.07 26.34 -20.07
N VAL A 284 -5.28 26.83 -18.86
CA VAL A 284 -4.93 28.22 -18.50
C VAL A 284 -3.43 28.46 -18.66
N TRP A 285 -2.57 27.51 -18.25
CA TRP A 285 -1.12 27.64 -18.44
C TRP A 285 -0.69 27.50 -19.90
N ARG A 286 -1.40 26.71 -20.71
CA ARG A 286 -1.19 26.70 -22.16
C ARG A 286 -1.50 28.06 -22.79
N LYS A 287 -2.58 28.72 -22.35
CA LYS A 287 -2.93 30.09 -22.79
C LYS A 287 -1.89 31.12 -22.30
N HIS A 288 -1.26 30.91 -21.15
CA HIS A 288 -0.17 31.76 -20.63
C HIS A 288 1.03 31.83 -21.58
N GLU A 289 1.35 30.74 -22.29
CA GLU A 289 2.48 30.69 -23.24
C GLU A 289 2.36 31.73 -24.37
N THR A 290 1.13 32.09 -24.74
CA THR A 290 0.85 33.09 -25.77
C THR A 290 0.41 34.44 -25.17
N ASN A 291 -0.02 34.47 -23.91
CA ASN A 291 -0.41 35.68 -23.19
C ASN A 291 0.03 35.63 -21.71
N PRO A 292 1.18 36.21 -21.34
CA PRO A 292 1.73 36.16 -19.99
C PRO A 292 0.83 36.74 -18.88
N GLU A 293 -0.17 37.56 -19.20
CA GLU A 293 -1.13 38.09 -18.23
C GLU A 293 -2.15 37.02 -17.77
N VAL A 294 -2.36 35.98 -18.57
CA VAL A 294 -3.26 34.87 -18.26
C VAL A 294 -2.56 33.96 -17.27
N THR A 295 -3.05 33.93 -16.03
CA THR A 295 -2.53 33.04 -14.98
C THR A 295 -3.68 32.28 -14.34
N ALA A 296 -3.37 31.10 -13.80
CA ALA A 296 -4.35 30.22 -13.17
C ALA A 296 -4.75 30.71 -11.78
N THR A 297 -5.38 31.89 -11.69
CA THR A 297 -6.07 32.35 -10.48
C THR A 297 -7.39 31.61 -10.30
N ARG A 298 -7.98 31.67 -9.09
CA ARG A 298 -9.29 31.05 -8.81
C ARG A 298 -10.35 31.50 -9.80
N GLU A 299 -10.46 32.81 -10.05
CA GLU A 299 -11.46 33.38 -10.95
C GLU A 299 -11.22 32.92 -12.40
N ARG A 300 -9.95 32.88 -12.85
CA ARG A 300 -9.63 32.45 -14.21
C ARG A 300 -9.93 30.97 -14.41
N ILE A 301 -9.64 30.14 -13.41
CA ILE A 301 -9.95 28.70 -13.44
C ILE A 301 -11.47 28.47 -13.51
N VAL A 302 -12.28 29.20 -12.73
CA VAL A 302 -13.75 29.11 -12.82
C VAL A 302 -14.25 29.46 -14.22
N GLY A 303 -13.72 30.56 -14.81
CA GLY A 303 -14.05 30.92 -16.18
C GLY A 303 -13.63 29.86 -17.20
N GLN A 304 -12.47 29.23 -17.00
CA GLN A 304 -12.01 28.15 -17.87
C GLN A 304 -12.88 26.90 -17.73
N VAL A 305 -13.33 26.57 -16.51
CA VAL A 305 -14.24 25.44 -16.29
C VAL A 305 -15.59 25.67 -16.97
N ALA A 306 -16.11 26.90 -16.94
CA ALA A 306 -17.33 27.25 -17.67
C ALA A 306 -17.14 27.12 -19.19
N GLU A 307 -16.00 27.57 -19.72
CA GLU A 307 -15.64 27.47 -21.15
C GLU A 307 -15.50 26.02 -21.62
N ASP A 308 -14.76 25.20 -20.87
CA ASP A 308 -14.42 23.82 -21.26
C ASP A 308 -15.59 22.84 -21.03
N TRP A 309 -16.37 23.05 -19.97
CA TRP A 309 -17.32 22.06 -19.45
C TRP A 309 -18.76 22.56 -19.31
N GLY A 310 -19.03 23.83 -19.57
CA GLY A 310 -20.38 24.42 -19.47
C GLY A 310 -20.93 24.51 -18.04
N ILE A 311 -20.06 24.54 -17.03
CA ILE A 311 -20.45 24.60 -15.61
C ILE A 311 -20.30 26.04 -15.10
N GLU A 312 -21.43 26.75 -14.97
CA GLU A 312 -21.48 28.10 -14.42
C GLU A 312 -21.60 28.10 -12.89
N GLY A 313 -21.11 29.16 -12.23
CA GLY A 313 -21.26 29.34 -10.78
C GLY A 313 -20.51 28.34 -9.88
N TYR A 314 -19.59 27.57 -10.46
CA TYR A 314 -18.78 26.56 -9.77
C TYR A 314 -17.87 27.15 -8.69
N ASP A 315 -17.88 26.56 -7.49
CA ASP A 315 -16.91 26.86 -6.43
C ASP A 315 -15.78 25.81 -6.41
N PRO A 316 -14.57 26.13 -6.91
CA PRO A 316 -13.47 25.18 -7.00
C PRO A 316 -12.74 24.96 -5.67
N THR A 317 -13.13 25.63 -4.58
CA THR A 317 -12.31 25.73 -3.36
C THR A 317 -11.99 24.36 -2.75
N SER A 318 -12.99 23.49 -2.61
CA SER A 318 -12.80 22.14 -2.05
C SER A 318 -11.88 21.27 -2.93
N ALA A 319 -12.08 21.34 -4.24
CA ALA A 319 -11.29 20.60 -5.21
C ALA A 319 -9.84 21.11 -5.27
N LEU A 320 -9.61 22.43 -5.25
CA LEU A 320 -8.27 23.03 -5.20
C LEU A 320 -7.51 22.59 -3.93
N TYR A 321 -8.16 22.64 -2.76
CA TYR A 321 -7.54 22.16 -1.52
C TYR A 321 -7.27 20.66 -1.54
N THR A 322 -8.15 19.86 -2.15
CA THR A 322 -7.93 18.42 -2.28
C THR A 322 -6.76 18.10 -3.21
N LEU A 323 -6.69 18.75 -4.37
CA LEU A 323 -5.59 18.59 -5.32
C LEU A 323 -4.25 19.03 -4.71
N GLU A 324 -4.23 20.15 -3.97
CA GLU A 324 -3.01 20.59 -3.27
C GLU A 324 -2.64 19.64 -2.12
N ALA A 325 -3.63 19.07 -1.43
CA ALA A 325 -3.42 18.08 -0.38
C ALA A 325 -2.85 16.76 -0.90
N LEU A 326 -3.13 16.40 -2.14
CA LEU A 326 -2.57 15.23 -2.82
C LEU A 326 -1.31 15.55 -3.64
N ASP A 327 -0.75 16.76 -3.49
CA ASP A 327 0.45 17.22 -4.20
C ASP A 327 0.31 17.18 -5.73
N LEU A 328 -0.91 17.27 -6.25
CA LEU A 328 -1.20 17.31 -7.69
C LEU A 328 -1.12 18.73 -8.24
N ILE A 329 -1.32 19.71 -7.38
CA ILE A 329 -1.09 21.13 -7.68
C ILE A 329 -0.34 21.81 -6.53
N THR A 330 0.26 22.95 -6.84
CA THR A 330 0.83 23.89 -5.88
C THR A 330 0.16 25.25 -5.99
N SER A 331 0.12 25.97 -4.87
CA SER A 331 -0.36 27.36 -4.81
C SER A 331 0.74 28.29 -4.32
N GLU A 332 1.00 29.35 -5.09
CA GLU A 332 2.00 30.38 -4.78
C GLU A 332 1.54 31.75 -5.27
N THR A 333 2.17 32.80 -4.74
CA THR A 333 1.87 34.18 -5.14
C THR A 333 2.76 34.62 -6.29
N VAL A 334 2.14 35.03 -7.40
CA VAL A 334 2.83 35.63 -8.56
C VAL A 334 2.14 36.94 -8.90
N GLY A 335 2.88 38.05 -8.96
CA GLY A 335 2.32 39.37 -9.27
C GLY A 335 1.24 39.84 -8.27
N GLY A 336 1.35 39.43 -7.00
CA GLY A 336 0.38 39.75 -5.95
C GLY A 336 -0.93 38.95 -6.02
N ARG A 337 -1.01 37.92 -6.87
CA ARG A 337 -2.17 37.03 -6.99
C ARG A 337 -1.79 35.60 -6.67
N LEU A 338 -2.69 34.89 -5.99
CA LEU A 338 -2.55 33.46 -5.75
C LEU A 338 -2.84 32.69 -7.06
N VAL A 339 -1.86 31.94 -7.54
CA VAL A 339 -1.95 31.13 -8.76
C VAL A 339 -1.74 29.66 -8.43
N TYR A 340 -2.35 28.79 -9.22
CA TYR A 340 -2.27 27.34 -9.07
C TYR A 340 -1.52 26.70 -10.24
N ARG A 341 -0.56 25.82 -9.97
CA ARG A 341 0.23 25.12 -11.00
C ARG A 341 0.11 23.61 -10.82
N LEU A 342 0.09 22.87 -11.93
CA LEU A 342 0.25 21.42 -11.91
C LEU A 342 1.64 21.06 -11.41
N THR A 343 1.72 20.05 -10.56
CA THR A 343 2.99 19.38 -10.24
C THR A 343 3.29 18.32 -11.30
N GLU A 344 4.48 17.70 -11.23
CA GLU A 344 4.77 16.50 -12.02
C GLU A 344 3.73 15.39 -11.76
N TRP A 345 3.21 15.27 -10.54
CA TRP A 345 2.21 14.27 -10.17
C TRP A 345 0.83 14.59 -10.75
N GLY A 346 0.44 15.87 -10.79
CA GLY A 346 -0.77 16.31 -11.47
C GLY A 346 -0.76 15.95 -12.95
N GLU A 347 0.36 16.18 -13.64
CA GLU A 347 0.53 15.79 -15.04
C GLU A 347 0.49 14.27 -15.23
N GLU A 348 1.08 13.51 -14.31
CA GLU A 348 1.03 12.04 -14.35
C GLU A 348 -0.39 11.49 -14.17
N VAL A 349 -1.20 12.09 -13.29
CA VAL A 349 -2.63 11.74 -13.18
C VAL A 349 -3.34 11.99 -14.51
N LEU A 350 -3.09 13.15 -15.15
CA LEU A 350 -3.71 13.46 -16.44
C LEU A 350 -3.27 12.51 -17.56
N LYS A 351 -2.01 12.05 -17.58
CA LYS A 351 -1.55 11.03 -18.54
C LYS A 351 -2.26 9.68 -18.35
N VAL A 352 -2.59 9.33 -17.11
CA VAL A 352 -3.29 8.08 -16.78
C VAL A 352 -4.79 8.16 -17.08
N VAL A 353 -5.43 9.26 -16.68
CA VAL A 353 -6.88 9.42 -16.80
C VAL A 353 -7.28 9.80 -18.24
N GLY A 354 -6.43 10.57 -18.93
CA GLY A 354 -6.67 11.13 -20.25
C GLY A 354 -7.55 12.38 -20.23
N GLU A 355 -7.96 12.82 -21.43
CA GLU A 355 -8.76 14.04 -21.63
C GLU A 355 -10.25 13.87 -21.27
N ARG A 356 -10.69 12.63 -21.00
CA ARG A 356 -12.07 12.35 -20.58
C ARG A 356 -12.12 12.21 -19.05
N PRO A 357 -12.69 13.19 -18.33
CA PRO A 357 -12.72 13.15 -16.88
C PRO A 357 -13.51 11.93 -16.38
N LYS A 358 -12.89 11.13 -15.51
CA LYS A 358 -13.50 9.98 -14.85
C LYS A 358 -12.96 9.88 -13.43
N ASP A 359 -13.74 9.21 -12.58
CA ASP A 359 -13.30 8.90 -11.22
C ASP A 359 -12.18 7.86 -11.24
N VAL A 360 -11.24 8.02 -10.32
CA VAL A 360 -10.26 7.01 -9.93
C VAL A 360 -10.47 6.77 -8.44
N SER A 361 -10.97 5.59 -8.11
CA SER A 361 -11.23 5.20 -6.72
C SER A 361 -9.93 4.88 -5.99
N SER A 362 -9.88 5.32 -4.73
CA SER A 362 -8.80 4.95 -3.82
C SER A 362 -8.72 3.44 -3.61
N VAL A 363 -9.88 2.77 -3.51
CA VAL A 363 -10.00 1.31 -3.37
C VAL A 363 -9.48 0.57 -4.61
N ALA A 364 -9.74 1.10 -5.81
CA ALA A 364 -9.20 0.53 -7.05
C ALA A 364 -7.66 0.60 -7.09
N VAL A 365 -7.08 1.72 -6.68
CA VAL A 365 -5.62 1.86 -6.55
C VAL A 365 -5.07 0.99 -5.41
N LYS A 366 -5.83 0.84 -4.33
CA LYS A 366 -5.49 -0.03 -3.21
C LYS A 366 -5.38 -1.49 -3.62
N ALA A 367 -6.23 -1.95 -4.52
CA ALA A 367 -6.13 -3.29 -5.10
C ALA A 367 -4.74 -3.53 -5.71
N VAL A 368 -4.24 -2.55 -6.48
CA VAL A 368 -2.92 -2.58 -7.09
C VAL A 368 -1.81 -2.52 -6.04
N LEU A 369 -1.94 -1.64 -5.03
CA LEU A 369 -0.95 -1.50 -3.97
C LEU A 369 -0.79 -2.78 -3.14
N TYR A 370 -1.90 -3.45 -2.80
CA TYR A 370 -1.88 -4.76 -2.14
C TYR A 370 -1.11 -5.76 -3.00
N SER A 371 -1.49 -5.90 -4.28
CA SER A 371 -0.80 -6.82 -5.22
C SER A 371 0.70 -6.57 -5.40
N LEU A 372 1.16 -5.32 -5.26
CA LEU A 372 2.59 -4.98 -5.33
C LEU A 372 3.31 -5.14 -3.99
N GLY A 373 2.57 -5.25 -2.89
CA GLY A 373 3.05 -5.68 -1.58
C GLY A 373 3.06 -7.21 -1.46
N GLU A 374 2.91 -7.69 -0.23
CA GLU A 374 2.89 -9.13 0.11
C GLU A 374 1.47 -9.67 0.34
N ARG A 375 0.43 -8.88 0.07
CA ARG A 375 -0.97 -9.25 0.31
C ARG A 375 -1.80 -9.25 -0.96
N ALA A 376 -2.74 -10.16 -1.07
CA ALA A 376 -3.73 -10.12 -2.13
C ALA A 376 -4.91 -9.19 -1.76
N PRO A 377 -5.45 -8.42 -2.71
CA PRO A 377 -6.65 -7.61 -2.51
C PRO A 377 -7.92 -8.48 -2.48
N THR A 378 -9.07 -7.96 -2.07
CA THR A 378 -10.34 -8.69 -2.22
C THR A 378 -10.83 -8.72 -3.67
N MET A 379 -11.71 -9.66 -4.01
CA MET A 379 -12.30 -9.73 -5.35
C MET A 379 -13.12 -8.48 -5.70
N GLY A 380 -13.84 -7.90 -4.74
CA GLY A 380 -14.57 -6.65 -4.94
C GLY A 380 -13.65 -5.50 -5.36
N TRP A 381 -12.48 -5.38 -4.73
CA TRP A 381 -11.49 -4.35 -5.10
C TRP A 381 -10.88 -4.62 -6.47
N VAL A 382 -10.61 -5.88 -6.81
CA VAL A 382 -10.08 -6.27 -8.13
C VAL A 382 -11.07 -5.95 -9.24
N ARG A 383 -12.37 -6.21 -9.05
CA ARG A 383 -13.42 -5.87 -10.03
C ARG A 383 -13.48 -4.38 -10.28
N LEU A 384 -13.52 -3.57 -9.22
CA LEU A 384 -13.49 -2.11 -9.34
C LEU A 384 -12.22 -1.62 -10.07
N ALA A 385 -11.07 -2.24 -9.79
CA ALA A 385 -9.82 -1.93 -10.48
C ALA A 385 -9.84 -2.33 -11.97
N LYS A 386 -10.52 -3.44 -12.32
CA LYS A 386 -10.76 -3.84 -13.72
C LYS A 386 -11.67 -2.84 -14.43
N ASP A 387 -12.77 -2.44 -13.79
CA ASP A 387 -13.73 -1.47 -14.35
C ASP A 387 -13.09 -0.10 -14.62
N GLN A 388 -12.13 0.30 -13.77
CA GLN A 388 -11.40 1.56 -13.94
C GLN A 388 -10.15 1.44 -14.83
N GLY A 389 -9.85 0.25 -15.34
CA GLY A 389 -8.72 -0.01 -16.24
C GLY A 389 -7.35 -0.02 -15.57
N LEU A 390 -7.31 -0.19 -14.24
CA LEU A 390 -6.06 -0.31 -13.45
C LEU A 390 -5.52 -1.75 -13.43
N VAL A 391 -6.42 -2.72 -13.63
CA VAL A 391 -6.13 -4.15 -13.78
C VAL A 391 -6.79 -4.66 -15.06
N ALA A 392 -6.13 -5.59 -15.76
CA ALA A 392 -6.68 -6.29 -16.91
C ALA A 392 -6.48 -7.80 -16.74
N SER A 393 -6.93 -8.60 -17.72
CA SER A 393 -6.78 -10.07 -17.68
C SER A 393 -5.33 -10.56 -17.54
N GLY A 394 -4.36 -9.75 -17.99
CA GLY A 394 -2.92 -10.03 -17.85
C GLY A 394 -2.27 -9.51 -16.57
N GLY A 395 -3.04 -8.87 -15.68
CA GLY A 395 -2.57 -8.28 -14.42
C GLY A 395 -2.62 -6.74 -14.40
N ILE A 396 -1.79 -6.13 -13.55
CA ILE A 396 -1.74 -4.68 -13.35
C ILE A 396 -1.38 -3.96 -14.66
N THR A 397 -2.17 -2.95 -15.05
CA THR A 397 -1.93 -2.16 -16.26
C THR A 397 -0.86 -1.09 -16.04
N TRP A 398 -0.40 -0.44 -17.12
CA TRP A 398 0.47 0.73 -17.03
C TRP A 398 -0.14 1.84 -16.14
N ALA A 399 -1.44 2.10 -16.30
CA ALA A 399 -2.19 3.06 -15.49
C ALA A 399 -2.15 2.71 -14.00
N GLY A 400 -2.46 1.45 -13.65
CA GLY A 400 -2.38 0.96 -12.28
C GLY A 400 -0.99 1.12 -11.68
N MET A 401 0.06 0.76 -12.44
CA MET A 401 1.45 0.89 -12.00
C MET A 401 1.86 2.35 -11.75
N ARG A 402 1.46 3.29 -12.62
CA ARG A 402 1.76 4.73 -12.44
C ARG A 402 1.09 5.29 -11.19
N LEU A 403 -0.18 4.98 -10.96
CA LEU A 403 -0.91 5.46 -9.78
C LEU A 403 -0.38 4.86 -8.47
N ALA A 404 0.01 3.58 -8.48
CA ALA A 404 0.67 2.95 -7.34
C ALA A 404 2.04 3.60 -7.04
N ARG A 405 2.82 3.93 -8.08
CA ARG A 405 4.09 4.66 -7.92
C ARG A 405 3.85 6.04 -7.31
N LEU A 406 2.89 6.78 -7.85
CA LEU A 406 2.51 8.11 -7.41
C LEU A 406 2.05 8.10 -5.94
N SER A 407 1.26 7.11 -5.54
CA SER A 407 0.75 6.96 -4.15
C SER A 407 1.85 6.96 -3.09
N GLY A 408 3.04 6.44 -3.40
CA GLY A 408 4.18 6.49 -2.48
C GLY A 408 5.15 7.66 -2.70
N LYS A 409 4.90 8.57 -3.66
CA LYS A 409 5.77 9.72 -3.95
C LYS A 409 5.16 11.07 -3.55
N ILE A 410 3.84 11.19 -3.57
CA ILE A 410 3.17 12.46 -3.31
C ILE A 410 3.38 12.95 -1.87
N ARG A 411 3.56 14.26 -1.72
CA ARG A 411 3.66 14.94 -0.43
C ARG A 411 2.26 15.28 0.09
N ARG A 412 1.66 14.35 0.83
CA ARG A 412 0.33 14.56 1.40
C ARG A 412 0.33 15.74 2.37
N LYS A 413 -0.60 16.67 2.19
CA LYS A 413 -0.87 17.79 3.10
C LYS A 413 -2.25 17.59 3.73
N PRO A 414 -2.50 18.14 4.92
CA PRO A 414 -3.76 17.90 5.60
C PRO A 414 -4.89 18.72 4.95
N HIS A 415 -6.01 18.05 4.65
CA HIS A 415 -7.26 18.69 4.22
C HIS A 415 -8.45 17.86 4.69
N VAL A 416 -9.39 18.51 5.39
CA VAL A 416 -10.65 17.92 5.83
C VAL A 416 -11.74 18.97 5.67
N THR A 417 -12.80 18.63 4.93
CA THR A 417 -14.03 19.42 4.80
C THR A 417 -14.95 19.25 6.02
N ALA A 418 -15.99 20.07 6.15
CA ALA A 418 -16.99 19.92 7.19
C ALA A 418 -17.65 18.53 7.17
N PHE A 419 -18.03 18.07 5.97
CA PHE A 419 -18.67 16.78 5.77
C PHE A 419 -17.72 15.61 6.08
N GLU A 420 -16.47 15.67 5.60
CA GLU A 420 -15.45 14.68 5.94
C GLU A 420 -15.14 14.67 7.44
N ALA A 421 -15.21 15.81 8.14
CA ALA A 421 -15.05 15.84 9.60
C ALA A 421 -16.20 15.12 10.32
N ASP A 422 -17.43 15.20 9.82
CA ASP A 422 -18.57 14.46 10.36
C ASP A 422 -18.43 12.95 10.10
N VAL A 423 -17.94 12.55 8.92
CA VAL A 423 -17.59 11.15 8.60
C VAL A 423 -16.50 10.64 9.55
N LEU A 424 -15.41 11.39 9.70
CA LEU A 424 -14.27 11.00 10.54
C LEU A 424 -14.67 10.83 12.02
N ARG A 425 -15.61 11.64 12.53
CA ARG A 425 -16.13 11.53 13.91
C ARG A 425 -16.88 10.24 14.18
N ARG A 426 -17.47 9.61 13.16
CA ARG A 426 -18.19 8.33 13.30
C ARG A 426 -17.27 7.13 13.41
N ILE A 427 -16.01 7.27 13.04
CA ILE A 427 -15.02 6.19 13.15
C ILE A 427 -14.48 6.19 14.60
N PRO A 428 -14.63 5.08 15.35
CA PRO A 428 -14.19 5.02 16.74
C PRO A 428 -12.66 5.03 16.87
N ASP A 429 -12.16 5.57 17.98
CA ASP A 429 -10.73 5.56 18.28
C ASP A 429 -10.29 4.18 18.76
N GLY A 430 -9.18 3.64 18.23
CA GLY A 430 -8.64 2.34 18.62
C GLY A 430 -9.53 1.14 18.26
N ARG A 431 -10.59 1.34 17.46
CA ARG A 431 -11.51 0.31 16.97
C ARG A 431 -11.83 0.58 15.50
N SER A 432 -12.76 -0.17 14.94
CA SER A 432 -13.25 0.00 13.57
C SER A 432 -14.77 0.12 13.51
N ALA A 433 -15.27 0.67 12.41
CA ALA A 433 -16.69 0.65 12.05
C ALA A 433 -16.85 0.06 10.64
N SER A 434 -17.99 -0.57 10.34
CA SER A 434 -18.26 -1.02 8.98
C SER A 434 -18.41 0.18 8.04
N LEU A 435 -17.86 0.07 6.83
CA LEU A 435 -18.02 1.10 5.79
C LEU A 435 -19.50 1.38 5.52
N ASP A 436 -20.34 0.34 5.50
CA ASP A 436 -21.78 0.49 5.26
C ASP A 436 -22.46 1.20 6.43
N GLU A 437 -22.12 0.87 7.68
CA GLU A 437 -22.64 1.55 8.88
C GLU A 437 -22.29 3.05 8.87
N ILE A 438 -21.06 3.40 8.49
CA ILE A 438 -20.62 4.80 8.36
C ILE A 438 -21.46 5.51 7.30
N CYS A 439 -21.61 4.89 6.12
CA CYS A 439 -22.28 5.51 4.97
C CYS A 439 -23.79 5.65 5.17
N SER A 440 -24.46 4.62 5.69
CA SER A 440 -25.91 4.60 5.92
C SER A 440 -26.39 5.59 6.98
N ALA A 441 -25.48 6.14 7.78
CA ALA A 441 -25.80 7.17 8.75
C ALA A 441 -25.91 8.60 8.14
N PHE A 442 -25.66 8.76 6.84
CA PHE A 442 -25.82 10.00 6.09
C PHE A 442 -26.94 9.89 5.05
N GLU A 443 -27.60 11.00 4.73
CA GLU A 443 -28.67 11.03 3.72
C GLU A 443 -28.16 10.60 2.34
N ASP A 444 -26.95 11.03 1.96
CA ASP A 444 -26.27 10.58 0.75
C ASP A 444 -25.13 9.62 1.12
N ALA A 445 -25.45 8.33 1.14
CA ALA A 445 -24.49 7.25 1.39
C ALA A 445 -23.36 7.21 0.35
N ARG A 446 -23.61 7.64 -0.90
CA ARG A 446 -22.58 7.68 -1.95
C ARG A 446 -21.59 8.81 -1.67
N ALA A 447 -22.07 9.99 -1.30
CA ALA A 447 -21.20 11.09 -0.89
C ALA A 447 -20.37 10.72 0.34
N ALA A 448 -20.96 10.03 1.33
CA ALA A 448 -20.24 9.54 2.50
C ALA A 448 -19.12 8.55 2.11
N ARG A 449 -19.39 7.61 1.20
CA ARG A 449 -18.38 6.69 0.67
C ARG A 449 -17.23 7.44 -0.02
N VAL A 450 -17.53 8.41 -0.88
CA VAL A 450 -16.51 9.26 -1.52
C VAL A 450 -15.69 10.01 -0.46
N ALA A 451 -16.31 10.53 0.60
CA ALA A 451 -15.60 11.19 1.69
C ALA A 451 -14.65 10.24 2.44
N VAL A 452 -15.06 8.98 2.71
CA VAL A 452 -14.16 7.97 3.30
C VAL A 452 -12.96 7.70 2.39
N GLU A 453 -13.19 7.51 1.08
CA GLU A 453 -12.12 7.32 0.09
C GLU A 453 -11.16 8.52 0.00
N LYS A 454 -11.68 9.74 0.17
CA LYS A 454 -10.88 10.97 0.20
C LYS A 454 -10.05 11.08 1.48
N LEU A 455 -10.62 10.68 2.62
CA LEU A 455 -9.87 10.57 3.88
C LEU A 455 -8.77 9.50 3.77
N GLU A 456 -9.04 8.36 3.13
CA GLU A 456 -8.06 7.29 2.88
C GLU A 456 -6.94 7.80 1.95
N SER A 457 -7.31 8.50 0.88
CA SER A 457 -6.35 9.06 -0.08
C SER A 457 -5.36 10.04 0.56
N ARG A 458 -5.78 10.72 1.64
CA ARG A 458 -4.95 11.65 2.42
C ARG A 458 -4.29 10.97 3.63
N GLY A 459 -4.51 9.67 3.83
CA GLY A 459 -3.86 8.84 4.83
C GLY A 459 -4.47 8.89 6.23
N PHE A 460 -5.69 9.41 6.39
CA PHE A 460 -6.36 9.53 7.69
C PHE A 460 -7.07 8.26 8.14
N VAL A 461 -7.56 7.46 7.19
CA VAL A 461 -8.26 6.21 7.47
C VAL A 461 -7.71 5.11 6.59
N ASP A 462 -8.01 3.87 6.94
CA ASP A 462 -7.72 2.71 6.10
C ASP A 462 -8.97 1.84 5.97
N ILE A 463 -9.37 1.52 4.73
CA ILE A 463 -10.50 0.64 4.42
C ILE A 463 -9.98 -0.79 4.30
N LEU A 464 -10.20 -1.63 5.29
CA LEU A 464 -9.62 -2.97 5.35
C LEU A 464 -10.35 -3.97 4.41
N PRO A 465 -9.73 -5.12 4.07
CA PRO A 465 -10.34 -6.18 3.26
C PRO A 465 -11.69 -6.70 3.75
N ASN A 466 -11.98 -6.58 5.06
CA ASN A 466 -13.28 -6.94 5.63
C ASN A 466 -14.31 -5.80 5.63
N ASP A 467 -14.10 -4.77 4.79
CA ASP A 467 -14.90 -3.55 4.69
C ASP A 467 -14.99 -2.72 5.97
N ARG A 468 -14.12 -2.96 6.95
CA ARG A 468 -14.05 -2.14 8.16
C ARG A 468 -13.09 -0.98 7.96
N VAL A 469 -13.46 0.18 8.48
CA VAL A 469 -12.68 1.40 8.41
C VAL A 469 -12.03 1.67 9.76
N VAL A 470 -10.71 1.88 9.76
CA VAL A 470 -9.93 2.21 10.96
C VAL A 470 -9.28 3.59 10.83
N LEU A 471 -9.07 4.27 11.95
CA LEU A 471 -8.28 5.50 12.00
C LEU A 471 -6.79 5.15 11.93
N THR A 472 -6.04 5.89 11.11
CA THR A 472 -4.58 5.91 11.20
C THR A 472 -4.14 6.86 12.32
N GLU A 473 -2.85 6.88 12.66
CA GLU A 473 -2.31 7.90 13.58
C GLU A 473 -2.60 9.33 13.10
N ALA A 474 -2.49 9.57 11.79
CA ALA A 474 -2.85 10.85 11.18
C ALA A 474 -4.35 11.15 11.35
N GLY A 475 -5.22 10.15 11.17
CA GLY A 475 -6.66 10.31 11.39
C GLY A 475 -7.01 10.65 12.83
N ALA A 476 -6.38 9.99 13.80
CA ALA A 476 -6.57 10.27 15.22
C ALA A 476 -6.13 11.72 15.57
N ALA A 477 -4.97 12.15 15.06
CA ALA A 477 -4.48 13.52 15.23
C ALA A 477 -5.43 14.55 14.58
N ALA A 478 -5.93 14.26 13.37
CA ALA A 478 -6.90 15.10 12.68
C ALA A 478 -8.21 15.23 13.47
N LYS A 479 -8.74 14.11 13.97
CA LYS A 479 -9.97 14.07 14.77
C LYS A 479 -9.84 14.90 16.05
N TYR A 480 -8.70 14.83 16.73
CA TYR A 480 -8.41 15.67 17.90
C TYR A 480 -8.31 17.16 17.54
N ALA A 481 -7.63 17.51 16.43
CA ALA A 481 -7.55 18.89 15.96
C ALA A 481 -8.94 19.48 15.64
N LEU A 482 -9.88 18.65 15.19
CA LEU A 482 -11.25 19.05 14.82
C LEU A 482 -12.22 19.20 16.00
N LEU A 483 -11.80 18.96 17.23
CA LEU A 483 -12.66 19.08 18.42
C LEU A 483 -13.20 20.52 18.58
N GLY A 484 -14.53 20.65 18.56
CA GLY A 484 -15.22 21.93 18.68
C GLY A 484 -15.01 22.91 17.51
N VAL A 485 -14.39 22.48 16.40
CA VAL A 485 -14.15 23.32 15.22
C VAL A 485 -15.35 23.26 14.28
N ARG A 486 -15.84 24.43 13.86
CA ARG A 486 -16.91 24.57 12.86
C ARG A 486 -16.45 25.46 11.71
N GLY A 487 -16.59 24.99 10.48
CA GLY A 487 -16.27 25.72 9.25
C GLY A 487 -16.30 24.79 8.04
N ALA A 488 -16.34 25.32 6.82
CA ALA A 488 -16.41 24.52 5.59
C ALA A 488 -15.14 23.68 5.34
N HIS A 489 -13.96 24.26 5.61
CA HIS A 489 -12.65 23.62 5.47
C HIS A 489 -11.84 23.80 6.77
N PRO A 490 -12.22 23.11 7.85
CA PRO A 490 -11.62 23.28 9.18
C PRO A 490 -10.12 22.92 9.22
N ILE A 491 -9.67 22.06 8.31
CA ILE A 491 -8.26 21.77 8.05
C ILE A 491 -8.05 21.90 6.55
N ASN A 492 -7.07 22.68 6.11
CA ASN A 492 -6.71 22.81 4.69
C ASN A 492 -5.21 23.14 4.51
N PRO A 493 -4.64 22.93 3.31
CA PRO A 493 -3.20 23.07 3.08
C PRO A 493 -2.66 24.48 3.34
N VAL A 494 -3.44 25.52 3.02
CA VAL A 494 -3.07 26.94 3.21
C VAL A 494 -3.00 27.27 4.71
N LEU A 495 -4.03 26.87 5.46
CA LEU A 495 -4.08 27.01 6.91
C LEU A 495 -2.91 26.29 7.58
N ALA A 496 -2.63 25.06 7.16
CA ALA A 496 -1.54 24.25 7.70
C ALA A 496 -0.17 24.90 7.48
N ARG A 497 0.11 25.39 6.26
CA ARG A 497 1.36 26.13 5.93
C ARG A 497 1.54 27.35 6.84
N ILE A 498 0.49 28.16 7.01
CA ILE A 498 0.54 29.36 7.84
C ILE A 498 0.71 28.99 9.31
N LEU A 499 0.03 27.95 9.81
CA LEU A 499 0.17 27.52 11.19
C LEU A 499 1.59 27.01 11.49
N SER A 500 2.20 26.25 10.57
CA SER A 500 3.60 25.79 10.70
C SER A 500 4.59 26.94 10.77
N ALA A 501 4.46 27.95 9.90
CA ALA A 501 5.30 29.16 9.95
C ALA A 501 5.04 29.97 11.23
N ALA A 502 3.77 30.12 11.63
CA ALA A 502 3.37 30.83 12.83
C ALA A 502 3.88 30.15 14.12
N ALA A 503 4.04 28.82 14.13
CA ALA A 503 4.63 28.11 15.26
C ALA A 503 6.12 28.47 15.48
N LYS A 504 6.84 28.85 14.42
CA LYS A 504 8.26 29.25 14.47
C LYS A 504 8.43 30.74 14.72
N HIS A 505 7.63 31.57 14.05
CA HIS A 505 7.86 33.01 13.96
C HIS A 505 6.81 33.86 14.69
N GLY A 506 5.74 33.23 15.18
CA GLY A 506 4.57 33.88 15.76
C GLY A 506 3.54 34.30 14.69
N LEU A 507 2.25 34.10 14.98
CA LEU A 507 1.16 34.35 14.02
C LEU A 507 1.04 35.80 13.55
N ASP A 508 1.55 36.76 14.33
CA ASP A 508 1.50 38.19 14.01
C ASP A 508 2.70 38.66 13.16
N ASN A 509 3.71 37.82 12.96
CA ASN A 509 4.88 38.12 12.13
C ASN A 509 4.61 37.81 10.65
N VAL A 510 3.73 38.61 10.03
CA VAL A 510 3.23 38.37 8.66
C VAL A 510 4.36 38.33 7.63
N LYS A 511 5.40 39.17 7.77
CA LYS A 511 6.52 39.21 6.82
C LYS A 511 7.31 37.90 6.79
N GLU A 512 7.55 37.30 7.95
CA GLU A 512 8.24 36.00 8.02
C GLU A 512 7.36 34.87 7.49
N ILE A 513 6.05 34.90 7.80
CA ILE A 513 5.09 33.94 7.26
C ILE A 513 5.00 34.04 5.73
N GLU A 514 4.94 35.25 5.17
CA GLU A 514 4.95 35.49 3.72
C GLU A 514 6.21 34.93 3.07
N ARG A 515 7.38 35.16 3.67
CA ARG A 515 8.66 34.63 3.18
C ARG A 515 8.70 33.10 3.16
N GLU A 516 8.27 32.45 4.24
CA GLU A 516 8.32 30.99 4.37
C GLU A 516 7.22 30.31 3.54
N THR A 517 6.02 30.86 3.53
CA THR A 517 4.88 30.24 2.86
C THR A 517 4.75 30.63 1.40
N ARG A 518 5.32 31.75 0.92
CA ARG A 518 5.08 32.30 -0.44
C ARG A 518 3.61 32.64 -0.73
N LEU A 519 2.82 32.87 0.31
CA LEU A 519 1.43 33.32 0.23
C LEU A 519 1.37 34.84 0.38
N ASP A 520 0.41 35.47 -0.30
CA ASP A 520 0.24 36.90 -0.27
C ASP A 520 -0.32 37.39 1.08
N PHE A 521 -0.09 38.66 1.36
CA PHE A 521 -0.53 39.33 2.58
C PHE A 521 -2.05 39.22 2.83
N GLU A 522 -2.88 39.29 1.79
CA GLU A 522 -4.34 39.23 1.92
C GLU A 522 -4.78 37.81 2.33
N THR A 523 -4.26 36.79 1.68
CA THR A 523 -4.47 35.38 2.02
C THR A 523 -4.03 35.09 3.45
N ILE A 524 -2.84 35.55 3.85
CA ILE A 524 -2.33 35.35 5.21
C ILE A 524 -3.24 36.01 6.24
N ASN A 525 -3.66 37.26 6.03
CA ASN A 525 -4.52 37.94 7.00
C ASN A 525 -5.90 37.30 7.14
N LYS A 526 -6.53 36.90 6.04
CA LYS A 526 -7.79 36.15 6.08
C LYS A 526 -7.62 34.86 6.87
N MET A 527 -6.55 34.11 6.60
CA MET A 527 -6.34 32.82 7.26
C MET A 527 -5.92 32.94 8.73
N ARG A 528 -5.19 34.00 9.13
CA ARG A 528 -4.87 34.28 10.55
C ARG A 528 -6.13 34.41 11.41
N VAL A 529 -7.15 35.10 10.89
CA VAL A 529 -8.45 35.23 11.57
C VAL A 529 -9.12 33.86 11.70
N VAL A 530 -9.08 33.06 10.63
CA VAL A 530 -9.64 31.69 10.64
C VAL A 530 -8.90 30.78 11.64
N ILE A 531 -7.57 30.82 11.66
CA ILE A 531 -6.71 30.06 12.60
C ILE A 531 -7.07 30.37 14.06
N ARG A 532 -7.23 31.66 14.39
CA ARG A 532 -7.67 32.09 15.74
C ARG A 532 -9.10 31.65 16.04
N ARG A 533 -10.01 31.80 15.08
CA ARG A 533 -11.42 31.41 15.23
C ARG A 533 -11.59 29.91 15.45
N PHE A 534 -10.85 29.09 14.71
CA PHE A 534 -10.80 27.64 14.92
C PHE A 534 -10.03 27.27 16.19
N GLY A 535 -9.31 28.22 16.77
CA GLY A 535 -8.60 28.07 18.03
C GLY A 535 -7.40 27.16 17.93
N TYR A 536 -6.73 27.13 16.76
CA TYR A 536 -5.41 26.52 16.60
C TYR A 536 -4.29 27.41 17.15
N TYR A 537 -4.55 28.72 17.27
CA TYR A 537 -3.62 29.68 17.84
C TYR A 537 -4.38 30.64 18.77
N GLY A 538 -3.90 30.76 20.02
CA GLY A 538 -4.49 31.58 21.07
C GLY A 538 -3.71 32.88 21.32
N ARG A 539 -3.89 33.45 22.52
CA ARG A 539 -3.16 34.66 22.94
C ARG A 539 -1.66 34.40 23.20
N THR A 540 -1.35 33.24 23.74
CA THR A 540 0.00 32.87 24.21
C THR A 540 0.78 31.99 23.23
N GLY A 541 0.19 31.63 22.08
CA GLY A 541 0.84 30.76 21.09
C GLY A 541 -0.10 29.69 20.52
N VAL A 542 0.49 28.62 19.98
CA VAL A 542 -0.22 27.45 19.45
C VAL A 542 -0.95 26.74 20.59
N THR A 543 -2.23 26.40 20.38
CA THR A 543 -3.07 25.67 21.35
C THR A 543 -2.85 24.16 21.27
N ASP A 544 -3.49 23.35 22.13
CA ASP A 544 -3.44 21.89 22.01
C ASP A 544 -4.00 21.37 20.67
N ARG A 545 -5.08 21.98 20.17
CA ARG A 545 -5.61 21.66 18.84
C ARG A 545 -4.64 22.04 17.73
N GLY A 546 -3.98 23.20 17.87
CA GLY A 546 -2.93 23.62 16.94
C GLY A 546 -1.74 22.65 16.96
N ARG A 547 -1.31 22.20 18.14
CA ARG A 547 -0.26 21.20 18.31
C ARG A 547 -0.63 19.86 17.67
N ALA A 548 -1.89 19.43 17.81
CA ALA A 548 -2.35 18.22 17.15
C ALA A 548 -2.36 18.34 15.61
N LEU A 549 -2.70 19.51 15.07
CA LEU A 549 -2.58 19.77 13.62
C LEU A 549 -1.11 19.80 13.17
N LEU A 550 -0.19 20.36 13.96
CA LEU A 550 1.25 20.31 13.68
C LEU A 550 1.78 18.86 13.72
N ARG A 551 1.40 18.08 14.73
CA ARG A 551 1.72 16.65 14.82
C ARG A 551 1.18 15.89 13.60
N LEU A 552 -0.03 16.21 13.15
CA LEU A 552 -0.59 15.62 11.94
C LEU A 552 0.31 15.90 10.71
N ILE A 553 0.82 17.12 10.56
CA ILE A 553 1.74 17.46 9.48
C ILE A 553 3.02 16.63 9.58
N GLU A 554 3.60 16.50 10.78
CA GLU A 554 4.79 15.69 11.03
C GLU A 554 4.59 14.21 10.70
N ILE A 555 3.43 13.63 11.04
CA ILE A 555 3.08 12.23 10.71
C ILE A 555 2.99 12.05 9.18
N LEU A 556 2.37 13.00 8.47
CA LEU A 556 2.28 12.92 7.01
C LEU A 556 3.65 13.09 6.33
N GLU A 557 4.54 13.91 6.90
CA GLU A 557 5.90 14.10 6.39
C GLU A 557 6.84 12.92 6.66
N SER A 558 6.75 12.30 7.84
CA SER A 558 7.61 11.16 8.23
C SER A 558 7.34 9.91 7.38
N ARG A 559 6.06 9.57 7.15
CA ARG A 559 5.65 8.47 6.26
C ARG A 559 6.22 8.58 4.85
N ARG A 560 6.46 9.81 4.38
CA ARG A 560 7.13 10.04 3.11
C ARG A 560 8.62 9.71 3.17
N ARG A 561 9.32 10.14 4.22
CA ARG A 561 10.77 9.87 4.37
C ARG A 561 11.03 8.37 4.41
N GLU A 562 10.24 7.63 5.17
CA GLU A 562 10.26 6.16 5.19
C GLU A 562 10.01 5.57 3.79
N SER A 563 9.09 6.16 3.01
CA SER A 563 8.83 5.74 1.63
C SER A 563 9.92 6.13 0.62
N GLU A 564 10.73 7.17 0.90
CA GLU A 564 11.82 7.66 0.04
C GLU A 564 13.15 6.96 0.33
N GLU A 565 13.47 6.71 1.60
CA GLU A 565 14.67 5.95 2.02
C GLU A 565 14.64 4.52 1.48
N VAL A 566 13.47 3.87 1.46
CA VAL A 566 13.28 2.56 0.82
C VAL A 566 13.52 2.62 -0.70
N ARG A 567 13.51 3.80 -1.34
CA ARG A 567 13.45 3.96 -2.81
C ARG A 567 14.65 4.62 -3.47
N GLU A 568 15.45 5.44 -2.79
CA GLU A 568 16.72 5.93 -3.35
C GLU A 568 17.67 4.76 -3.62
N GLU A 569 17.59 3.72 -2.80
CA GLU A 569 18.29 2.44 -2.99
C GLU A 569 17.70 1.62 -4.17
N GLU A 570 16.37 1.62 -4.38
CA GLU A 570 15.72 0.97 -5.53
C GLU A 570 15.92 1.73 -6.87
N SER A 571 16.01 3.06 -6.84
CA SER A 571 16.11 3.90 -8.06
C SER A 571 17.52 3.92 -8.64
N ALA A 572 18.56 3.72 -7.81
CA ALA A 572 19.93 3.47 -8.27
C ALA A 572 20.06 2.21 -9.16
N PHE A 573 19.03 1.35 -9.17
CA PHE A 573 18.98 0.11 -9.97
C PHE A 573 18.18 0.20 -11.26
N HIS A 574 17.33 1.23 -11.40
CA HIS A 574 16.47 1.44 -12.58
C HIS A 574 16.98 2.53 -13.54
N ALA A 575 17.95 3.34 -13.12
CA ALA A 575 18.80 4.14 -14.00
C ALA A 575 19.98 3.31 -14.50
#